data_AF-A0A2W6XW99-F1
#
_entry.id   AF-A0A2W6XW99-F1
#
_cell.length_a   1.000
_cell.length_b   1.000
_cell.length_c   1.000
_cell.angle_alpha   90.00
_cell.angle_beta   90.00
_cell.angle_gamma   90.00
#
_symmetry.space_group_name_H-M   'P 1'
#
loop_
_entity.id
_entity.type
_entity.pdbx_description
1 polymer ?
#
loop_
_entity_poly.entity_id
_entity_poly.type
_entity_poly.pdbx_seq_one_letter_code
_entity_poly.pdbx_strand_id
1 'polypeptide(L)'
;MGSGSYSNNTGTGALPLALDLEASATVMSGSTSGRLGTTDNNIFGNASGSMWSTNANLSAGVFTGEGQKTGLLADGNIGAYGLKGEISGGATLFGVSMQGTLGGTLGSAHIGATGGFYYDGKSGTINITLQQNVGLGAGEKAAVNLKIPVPFIKK
;
A
#
# COMPACT_ATOMS: atom_id res chain seq x y z
N MET A 1 -16.49 2.31 -11.83
CA MET A 1 -16.60 3.48 -10.93
C MET A 1 -16.43 2.98 -9.51
N GLY A 2 -15.52 3.57 -8.76
CA GLY A 2 -15.12 3.13 -7.43
C GLY A 2 -13.62 3.31 -7.21
N SER A 3 -13.14 4.55 -7.25
CA SER A 3 -11.85 4.89 -6.65
C SER A 3 -11.99 4.62 -5.16
N GLY A 4 -11.35 3.56 -4.68
CA GLY A 4 -11.30 3.22 -3.26
C GLY A 4 -10.64 4.38 -2.52
N SER A 5 -11.46 5.30 -2.03
CA SER A 5 -11.03 6.39 -1.17
C SER A 5 -10.65 5.76 0.16
N TYR A 6 -9.36 5.70 0.46
CA TYR A 6 -8.90 5.44 1.81
C TYR A 6 -9.09 6.71 2.62
N SER A 7 -10.27 6.85 3.23
CA SER A 7 -10.48 7.87 4.27
C SER A 7 -9.85 7.36 5.56
N ASN A 8 -8.68 7.90 5.91
CA ASN A 8 -8.17 7.75 7.27
C ASN A 8 -8.74 8.88 8.14
N ASN A 9 -9.80 8.56 8.91
CA ASN A 9 -10.39 9.45 9.92
C ASN A 9 -9.41 9.69 11.08
N THR A 10 -8.39 10.54 10.87
CA THR A 10 -7.36 10.92 11.87
C THR A 10 -7.52 12.36 12.35
N GLY A 11 -8.76 12.84 12.43
CA GLY A 11 -9.06 14.17 12.93
C GLY A 11 -10.09 14.15 14.04
N THR A 12 -9.70 13.78 15.27
CA THR A 12 -10.48 14.19 16.46
C THR A 12 -9.69 14.64 17.71
N GLY A 13 -8.35 14.61 17.77
CA GLY A 13 -7.62 15.47 18.72
C GLY A 13 -6.34 14.94 19.37
N ALA A 14 -5.57 15.90 19.90
CA ALA A 14 -4.23 15.83 20.52
C ALA A 14 -3.07 15.46 19.57
N LEU A 15 -2.87 16.35 18.58
CA LEU A 15 -1.73 16.43 17.65
C LEU A 15 -1.54 15.25 16.69
N PRO A 16 -2.45 15.04 15.72
CA PRO A 16 -2.10 14.32 14.51
C PRO A 16 -1.22 15.23 13.62
N LEU A 17 0.10 15.11 13.74
CA LEU A 17 1.02 15.59 12.68
C LEU A 17 1.00 14.58 11.52
N ALA A 18 -0.20 14.27 11.02
CA ALA A 18 -0.42 13.46 9.85
C ALA A 18 -0.85 14.41 8.71
N LEU A 19 0.05 14.68 7.78
CA LEU A 19 -0.29 15.33 6.53
C LEU A 19 -0.65 14.22 5.55
N ASP A 20 -1.86 14.25 5.00
CA ASP A 20 -2.32 13.27 4.01
C ASP A 20 -2.98 14.02 2.86
N LEU A 21 -2.33 14.01 1.70
CA LEU A 21 -2.83 14.59 0.47
C LEU A 21 -2.82 13.50 -0.61
N GLU A 22 -4.00 13.11 -1.10
CA GLU A 22 -4.12 12.11 -2.16
C GLU A 22 -5.02 12.61 -3.30
N ALA A 23 -4.53 12.50 -4.52
CA ALA A 23 -5.28 12.68 -5.75
C ALA A 23 -4.95 11.53 -6.72
N SER A 24 -5.96 10.86 -7.26
CA SER A 24 -5.78 9.84 -8.28
C SER A 24 -6.89 9.88 -9.33
N ALA A 25 -6.52 9.61 -10.59
CA ALA A 25 -7.47 9.41 -11.68
C ALA A 25 -6.98 8.26 -12.57
N THR A 26 -7.90 7.46 -13.11
CA THR A 26 -7.57 6.32 -13.96
C THR A 26 -8.68 6.10 -14.97
N VAL A 27 -8.32 5.96 -16.25
CA VAL A 27 -9.29 5.77 -17.33
C VAL A 27 -9.75 4.32 -17.42
N MET A 28 -8.80 3.38 -17.41
CA MET A 28 -9.10 1.95 -17.51
C MET A 28 -8.21 1.17 -16.56
N SER A 29 -8.80 0.21 -15.85
CA SER A 29 -8.09 -0.68 -14.93
C SER A 29 -8.67 -2.08 -14.99
N GLY A 30 -7.80 -3.09 -14.90
CA GLY A 30 -8.16 -4.48 -14.74
C GLY A 30 -7.30 -5.12 -13.66
N SER A 31 -7.86 -6.06 -12.91
CA SER A 31 -7.13 -6.82 -11.90
C SER A 31 -7.62 -8.26 -11.87
N THR A 32 -6.69 -9.18 -11.72
CA THR A 32 -6.96 -10.59 -11.43
C THR A 32 -6.25 -10.98 -10.16
N SER A 33 -6.92 -11.75 -9.30
CA SER A 33 -6.37 -12.20 -8.04
C SER A 33 -6.69 -13.68 -7.83
N GLY A 34 -5.69 -14.45 -7.43
CA GLY A 34 -5.83 -15.83 -7.01
C GLY A 34 -5.38 -15.99 -5.57
N ARG A 35 -6.11 -16.80 -4.79
CA ARG A 35 -5.68 -17.25 -3.47
C ARG A 35 -5.98 -18.73 -3.34
N LEU A 36 -5.01 -19.48 -2.87
CA LEU A 36 -5.15 -20.89 -2.52
C LEU A 36 -4.82 -21.09 -1.04
N GLY A 37 -5.77 -21.64 -0.28
CA GLY A 37 -5.61 -21.91 1.15
C GLY A 37 -6.60 -21.15 2.05
N THR A 38 -6.35 -21.17 3.35
CA THR A 38 -7.15 -20.51 4.39
C THR A 38 -6.58 -19.14 4.73
N THR A 39 -7.31 -18.32 5.50
CA THR A 39 -6.82 -16.99 5.91
C THR A 39 -5.44 -17.05 6.58
N ASP A 40 -5.20 -18.07 7.40
CA ASP A 40 -3.96 -18.17 8.18
C ASP A 40 -2.84 -18.90 7.44
N ASN A 41 -3.18 -19.70 6.43
CA ASN A 41 -2.23 -20.46 5.63
C ASN A 41 -2.66 -20.44 4.16
N ASN A 42 -2.09 -19.53 3.37
CA ASN A 42 -2.40 -19.41 1.95
C ASN A 42 -1.22 -18.90 1.14
N ILE A 43 -1.27 -19.19 -0.16
CA ILE A 43 -0.47 -18.51 -1.18
C ILE A 43 -1.42 -17.67 -2.00
N PHE A 44 -1.02 -16.45 -2.32
CA PHE A 44 -1.82 -15.52 -3.09
C PHE A 44 -0.97 -14.81 -4.15
N GLY A 45 -1.64 -14.45 -5.22
CA GLY A 45 -1.07 -13.67 -6.30
C GLY A 45 -2.10 -12.72 -6.86
N ASN A 46 -1.66 -11.54 -7.28
CA ASN A 46 -2.51 -10.57 -7.94
C ASN A 46 -1.74 -9.95 -9.10
N ALA A 47 -2.38 -9.83 -10.24
CA ALA A 47 -1.89 -9.05 -11.37
C ALA A 47 -2.89 -7.94 -11.67
N SER A 48 -2.41 -6.71 -11.77
CA SER A 48 -3.22 -5.56 -12.10
C SER A 48 -2.59 -4.78 -13.25
N GLY A 49 -3.44 -4.16 -14.05
CA GLY A 49 -3.05 -3.29 -15.14
C GLY A 49 -3.93 -2.06 -15.16
N SER A 50 -3.36 -0.90 -15.46
CA SER A 50 -4.10 0.33 -15.67
C SER A 50 -3.55 1.12 -16.84
N MET A 51 -4.42 1.86 -17.51
CA MET A 51 -4.09 2.69 -18.66
C MET A 51 -4.58 4.11 -18.41
N TRP A 52 -3.74 5.09 -18.73
CA TRP A 52 -3.91 6.51 -18.46
C TRP A 52 -4.30 6.76 -17.01
N SER A 53 -3.37 6.52 -16.11
CA SER A 53 -3.51 6.83 -14.69
C SER A 53 -2.61 7.98 -14.27
N THR A 54 -3.06 8.76 -13.29
CA THR A 54 -2.25 9.76 -12.61
C THR A 54 -2.48 9.63 -11.12
N ASN A 55 -1.43 9.82 -10.34
CA ASN A 55 -1.46 9.75 -8.89
C ASN A 55 -0.53 10.81 -8.32
N ALA A 56 -0.99 11.48 -7.27
CA ALA A 56 -0.17 12.29 -6.40
C ALA A 56 -0.61 11.96 -4.97
N ASN A 57 0.27 11.31 -4.21
CA ASN A 57 0.14 11.12 -2.78
C ASN A 57 1.34 11.75 -2.07
N LEU A 58 1.05 12.47 -0.99
CA LEU A 58 2.04 12.81 0.02
C LEU A 58 1.40 12.56 1.38
N SER A 59 1.89 11.52 2.06
CA SER A 59 1.49 11.13 3.40
C SER A 59 2.69 11.11 4.32
N ALA A 60 2.64 11.79 5.46
CA ALA A 60 3.64 11.65 6.50
C ALA A 60 2.93 11.69 7.84
N GLY A 61 3.09 10.63 8.64
CA GLY A 61 2.38 10.49 9.90
C GLY A 61 3.17 9.75 10.96
N VAL A 62 3.13 10.31 12.17
CA VAL A 62 3.45 9.59 13.42
C VAL A 62 2.13 9.17 14.05
N PHE A 63 1.90 7.86 14.13
CA PHE A 63 0.73 7.31 14.81
C PHE A 63 1.05 7.12 16.29
N THR A 64 0.25 7.72 17.16
CA THR A 64 0.38 7.61 18.63
C THR A 64 -0.92 7.14 19.29
N GLY A 65 -1.51 6.06 18.76
CA GLY A 65 -2.71 5.41 19.29
C GLY A 65 -4.03 5.82 18.62
N GLU A 66 -4.03 6.89 17.82
CA GLU A 66 -5.22 7.32 17.07
C GLU A 66 -5.56 6.32 15.96
N GLY A 67 -6.85 6.00 15.79
CA GLY A 67 -7.30 4.95 14.88
C GLY A 67 -6.83 3.53 15.25
N GLN A 68 -6.33 3.34 16.49
CA GLN A 68 -5.62 2.15 16.99
C GLN A 68 -4.27 1.89 16.30
N LYS A 69 -3.66 2.88 15.65
CA LYS A 69 -2.35 2.72 15.02
C LYS A 69 -1.24 3.31 15.88
N THR A 70 -0.06 2.70 15.90
CA THR A 70 1.12 3.24 16.59
C THR A 70 2.38 3.00 15.76
N GLY A 71 3.12 4.04 15.41
CA GLY A 71 4.32 3.92 14.56
C GLY A 71 4.54 5.10 13.62
N LEU A 72 5.24 4.86 12.52
CA LEU A 72 5.64 5.88 11.54
C LEU A 72 5.26 5.40 10.13
N LEU A 73 4.79 6.32 9.30
CA LEU A 73 4.60 6.09 7.87
C LEU A 73 4.98 7.37 7.13
N ALA A 74 5.81 7.21 6.10
CA ALA A 74 6.09 8.22 5.10
C ALA A 74 5.77 7.60 3.73
N ASP A 75 4.98 8.32 2.96
CA ASP A 75 4.57 8.00 1.60
C ASP A 75 4.69 9.27 0.77
N GLY A 76 5.41 9.21 -0.34
CA GLY A 76 5.46 10.31 -1.29
C GLY A 76 5.51 9.69 -2.66
N ASN A 77 4.45 9.82 -3.43
CA ASN A 77 4.35 9.28 -4.77
C ASN A 77 3.72 10.34 -5.67
N ILE A 78 4.35 10.64 -6.80
CA ILE A 78 3.75 11.49 -7.82
C ILE A 78 4.05 10.91 -9.18
N GLY A 79 3.04 10.84 -10.05
CA GLY A 79 3.26 10.32 -11.37
C GLY A 79 2.06 10.25 -12.27
N ALA A 80 2.33 10.35 -13.57
CA ALA A 80 1.42 10.00 -14.64
C ALA A 80 1.92 8.73 -15.36
N TYR A 81 0.99 7.89 -15.78
CA TYR A 81 1.25 6.58 -16.34
C TYR A 81 0.38 6.37 -17.59
N GLY A 82 1.00 6.19 -18.74
CA GLY A 82 0.29 5.77 -19.96
C GLY A 82 -0.21 4.34 -19.84
N LEU A 83 0.69 3.42 -19.49
CA LEU A 83 0.40 2.03 -19.16
C LEU A 83 1.16 1.65 -17.89
N LYS A 84 0.49 0.90 -17.03
CA LYS A 84 1.04 0.40 -15.78
C LYS A 84 0.60 -1.05 -15.61
N GLY A 85 1.54 -1.92 -15.29
CA GLY A 85 1.29 -3.30 -14.92
C GLY A 85 1.97 -3.60 -13.59
N GLU A 86 1.28 -4.25 -12.67
CA GLU A 86 1.83 -4.70 -11.40
C GLU A 86 1.50 -6.17 -11.19
N ILE A 87 2.48 -6.95 -10.74
CA ILE A 87 2.30 -8.32 -10.28
C ILE A 87 2.76 -8.36 -8.83
N SER A 88 1.91 -8.90 -7.97
CA SER A 88 2.23 -9.17 -6.58
C SER A 88 2.04 -10.65 -6.27
N GLY A 89 2.91 -11.16 -5.43
CA GLY A 89 2.87 -12.54 -4.95
C GLY A 89 3.23 -12.56 -3.47
N GLY A 90 2.60 -13.47 -2.74
CA GLY A 90 2.85 -13.58 -1.32
C GLY A 90 2.38 -14.90 -0.75
N ALA A 91 2.80 -15.13 0.48
CA ALA A 91 2.36 -16.26 1.28
C ALA A 91 2.00 -15.77 2.68
N THR A 92 0.97 -16.37 3.23
CA THR A 92 0.60 -16.25 4.63
C THR A 92 0.83 -17.60 5.29
N LEU A 93 1.58 -17.61 6.39
CA LEU A 93 1.86 -18.80 7.19
C LEU A 93 1.65 -18.45 8.67
N PHE A 94 0.79 -19.20 9.36
CA PHE A 94 0.39 -18.91 10.75
C PHE A 94 -0.06 -17.46 10.97
N GLY A 95 -0.75 -16.88 9.99
CA GLY A 95 -1.20 -15.48 10.00
C GLY A 95 -0.10 -14.44 9.70
N VAL A 96 1.18 -14.82 9.66
CA VAL A 96 2.28 -13.96 9.19
C VAL A 96 2.20 -13.90 7.67
N SER A 97 2.00 -12.70 7.12
CA SER A 97 1.86 -12.50 5.68
C SER A 97 3.04 -11.71 5.12
N MET A 98 3.68 -12.26 4.09
CA MET A 98 4.71 -11.58 3.31
C MET A 98 4.24 -11.43 1.88
N GLN A 99 4.32 -10.22 1.33
CA GLN A 99 3.96 -9.90 -0.05
C GLN A 99 5.08 -9.11 -0.71
N GLY A 100 5.51 -9.57 -1.88
CA GLY A 100 6.32 -8.80 -2.81
C GLY A 100 5.47 -8.31 -3.97
N THR A 101 5.73 -7.10 -4.44
CA THR A 101 5.12 -6.52 -5.64
C THR A 101 6.21 -6.01 -6.56
N LEU A 102 6.12 -6.36 -7.84
CA LEU A 102 6.93 -5.82 -8.91
C LEU A 102 5.99 -5.20 -9.94
N GLY A 103 6.32 -3.99 -10.38
CA GLY A 103 5.55 -3.28 -11.38
C GLY A 103 6.43 -2.68 -12.45
N GLY A 104 5.84 -2.53 -13.63
CA GLY A 104 6.43 -1.86 -14.77
C GLY A 104 5.45 -0.85 -15.35
N THR A 105 5.99 0.19 -15.98
CA THR A 105 5.20 1.23 -16.61
C THR A 105 5.79 1.59 -17.96
N LEU A 106 4.93 2.00 -18.89
CA LEU A 106 5.30 2.47 -20.23
C LEU A 106 4.56 3.77 -20.53
N GLY A 107 5.25 4.74 -21.14
CA GLY A 107 4.77 6.11 -21.31
C GLY A 107 4.47 6.79 -19.96
N SER A 108 5.37 6.72 -18.99
CA SER A 108 5.14 7.26 -17.64
C SER A 108 6.12 8.37 -17.26
N ALA A 109 5.74 9.22 -16.32
CA ALA A 109 6.64 10.13 -15.63
C ALA A 109 6.24 10.09 -14.15
N HIS A 110 7.01 9.38 -13.34
CA HIS A 110 6.66 9.14 -11.94
C HIS A 110 7.89 8.93 -11.06
N ILE A 111 7.73 9.25 -9.78
CA ILE A 111 8.70 8.97 -8.73
C ILE A 111 7.95 8.82 -7.42
N GLY A 112 8.38 7.88 -6.59
CA GLY A 112 7.82 7.75 -5.28
C GLY A 112 8.50 6.73 -4.41
N ALA A 113 8.37 6.93 -3.11
CA ALA A 113 8.86 6.03 -2.09
C ALA A 113 7.84 5.97 -0.95
N THR A 114 7.70 4.78 -0.38
CA THR A 114 6.91 4.54 0.82
C THR A 114 7.78 3.78 1.80
N GLY A 115 7.83 4.25 3.04
CA GLY A 115 8.49 3.57 4.13
C GLY A 115 7.63 3.69 5.38
N GLY A 116 7.31 2.55 6.00
CA GLY A 116 6.47 2.57 7.18
C GLY A 116 6.68 1.37 8.07
N PHE A 117 6.57 1.64 9.37
CA PHE A 117 6.52 0.65 10.42
C PHE A 117 5.44 1.09 11.40
N TYR A 118 4.34 0.34 11.47
CA TYR A 118 3.27 0.66 12.42
C TYR A 118 2.54 -0.59 12.91
N TYR A 119 2.20 -0.56 14.19
CA TYR A 119 1.23 -1.47 14.79
C TYR A 119 -0.18 -0.99 14.45
N ASP A 120 -1.05 -1.92 14.04
CA ASP A 120 -2.48 -1.70 13.85
C ASP A 120 -3.26 -2.55 14.86
N GLY A 121 -3.83 -1.89 15.86
CA GLY A 121 -4.60 -2.49 16.94
C GLY A 121 -5.97 -3.01 16.52
N LYS A 122 -6.52 -2.60 15.37
CA LYS A 122 -7.77 -3.17 14.86
C LYS A 122 -7.56 -4.59 14.35
N SER A 123 -6.46 -4.81 13.62
CA SER A 123 -6.06 -6.12 13.12
C SER A 123 -5.17 -6.90 14.08
N GLY A 124 -4.60 -6.23 15.08
CA GLY A 124 -3.60 -6.80 15.98
C GLY A 124 -2.30 -7.15 15.24
N THR A 125 -1.91 -6.36 14.22
CA THR A 125 -0.75 -6.69 13.37
C THR A 125 0.29 -5.58 13.37
N ILE A 126 1.57 -5.97 13.40
CA ILE A 126 2.68 -5.11 13.02
C ILE A 126 2.78 -5.12 11.49
N ASN A 127 2.77 -3.94 10.87
CA ASN A 127 2.89 -3.75 9.45
C ASN A 127 4.23 -3.07 9.15
N ILE A 128 4.98 -3.66 8.23
CA ILE A 128 6.21 -3.11 7.69
C ILE A 128 6.00 -2.98 6.19
N THR A 129 6.18 -1.77 5.65
CA THR A 129 6.04 -1.50 4.22
C THR A 129 7.25 -0.75 3.71
N LEU A 130 7.78 -1.21 2.59
CA LEU A 130 8.82 -0.54 1.84
C LEU A 130 8.42 -0.58 0.37
N GLN A 131 8.36 0.57 -0.27
CA GLN A 131 8.04 0.71 -1.68
C GLN A 131 8.94 1.77 -2.30
N GLN A 132 9.30 1.53 -3.55
CA GLN A 132 9.93 2.51 -4.42
C GLN A 132 9.34 2.38 -5.82
N ASN A 133 9.20 3.51 -6.52
CA ASN A 133 8.90 3.54 -7.94
C ASN A 133 9.58 4.75 -8.60
N VAL A 134 9.97 4.57 -9.86
CA VAL A 134 10.58 5.63 -10.65
C VAL A 134 10.43 5.31 -12.13
N GLY A 135 10.16 6.33 -12.94
CA GLY A 135 10.11 6.19 -14.38
C GLY A 135 10.01 7.51 -15.13
N LEU A 136 10.70 7.58 -16.26
CA LEU A 136 10.60 8.64 -17.26
C LEU A 136 10.58 7.97 -18.64
N GLY A 137 9.41 7.92 -19.26
CA GLY A 137 9.11 7.06 -20.41
C GLY A 137 8.79 5.64 -19.98
N ALA A 138 9.79 4.86 -19.56
CA ALA A 138 9.59 3.55 -18.94
C ALA A 138 10.00 3.63 -17.48
N GLY A 139 9.39 2.80 -16.64
CA GLY A 139 9.75 2.79 -15.23
C GLY A 139 9.32 1.53 -14.51
N GLU A 140 9.79 1.45 -13.27
CA GLU A 140 9.70 0.27 -12.43
C GLU A 140 9.12 0.62 -11.07
N LYS A 141 8.54 -0.39 -10.43
CA LYS A 141 8.06 -0.33 -9.06
C LYS A 141 8.49 -1.61 -8.35
N ALA A 142 8.97 -1.47 -7.13
CA ALA A 142 9.21 -2.58 -6.22
C ALA A 142 8.58 -2.26 -4.87
N ALA A 143 7.85 -3.21 -4.31
CA ALA A 143 7.30 -3.08 -2.96
C ALA A 143 7.42 -4.39 -2.19
N VAL A 144 7.64 -4.28 -0.90
CA VAL A 144 7.61 -5.39 0.05
C VAL A 144 6.72 -4.99 1.22
N ASN A 145 5.79 -5.87 1.57
CA ASN A 145 4.89 -5.71 2.70
C ASN A 145 4.99 -6.94 3.59
N LEU A 146 5.27 -6.72 4.87
CA LEU A 146 5.28 -7.75 5.90
C LEU A 146 4.24 -7.41 6.95
N LYS A 147 3.35 -8.37 7.24
CA LYS A 147 2.32 -8.27 8.27
C LYS A 147 2.51 -9.39 9.27
N ILE A 148 2.71 -9.04 10.54
CA ILE A 148 2.95 -9.99 11.62
C ILE A 148 1.82 -9.85 12.64
N PRO A 149 1.00 -10.89 12.89
CA PRO A 149 0.00 -10.86 13.94
C PRO A 149 0.67 -10.92 15.32
N VAL A 150 0.15 -10.14 16.26
CA VAL A 150 0.59 -10.11 17.65
C VAL A 150 -0.45 -10.81 18.52
N PRO A 151 -0.19 -12.06 18.98
CA PRO A 151 -1.22 -12.92 19.57
C PRO A 151 -1.66 -12.51 21.00
N PHE A 152 -0.99 -11.56 21.65
CA PHE A 152 -1.20 -11.25 23.08
C PHE A 152 -2.00 -9.98 23.36
N ILE A 153 -2.39 -9.22 22.33
CA ILE A 153 -3.20 -8.01 22.50
C ILE A 153 -4.67 -8.42 22.26
N LYS A 154 -5.32 -8.88 23.34
CA LYS A 154 -6.74 -9.25 23.33
C LYS A 154 -7.61 -8.02 23.01
N LYS A 155 -8.62 -8.23 22.16
CA LYS A 155 -9.76 -7.33 21.96
C LYS A 155 -10.54 -7.11 23.25
#